data_AF-A0A8J2PG30-F1
#
_entry.id   AF-A0A8J2PG30-F1
#
_cell.length_a   1.000
_cell.length_b   1.000
_cell.length_c   1.000
_cell.angle_alpha   90.00
_cell.angle_beta   90.00
_cell.angle_gamma   90.00
#
_symmetry.space_group_name_H-M   'P 1'
#
loop_
_entity.id
_entity.type
_entity.pdbx_description
1 polymer ?
#
loop_
_entity_poly.entity_id
_entity_poly.type
_entity_poly.pdbx_seq_one_letter_code
_entity_poly.pdbx_strand_id
1 'polypeptide(L)'
;MISAKTKGLIRKAIALSGTAGAPWGFTPPEVGHAKSKQIAEFFQCPTDTAELLTKCLQEVPVSDLLSMLKDDMKFMLGLFPHRYGYFFAPTVETDHPDAFLTEHPLQVLEQGRAQKIPLLTGVTADDGLVSAFSFYKNPQNMKAFEDNWEERISDVCNLRMRNKSQVAQLIKEFYFPPDKS
;
A
#
# COMPACT_ATOMS: atom_id res chain seq x y z
N MET A 1 -8.14 16.90 -4.39
CA MET A 1 -7.05 17.78 -3.93
C MET A 1 -5.78 17.62 -4.76
N ILE A 2 -5.32 16.40 -5.01
CA ILE A 2 -4.05 16.15 -5.71
C ILE A 2 -4.22 16.10 -7.23
N SER A 3 -5.16 15.28 -7.74
CA SER A 3 -5.43 15.21 -9.17
C SER A 3 -5.97 16.53 -9.73
N ALA A 4 -5.43 16.95 -10.88
CA ALA A 4 -5.91 18.10 -11.65
C ALA A 4 -7.37 17.93 -12.10
N LYS A 5 -7.84 16.69 -12.32
CA LYS A 5 -9.23 16.36 -12.67
C LYS A 5 -10.23 16.79 -11.59
N THR A 6 -9.79 16.91 -10.35
CA THR A 6 -10.65 17.33 -9.23
C THR A 6 -10.69 18.84 -9.04
N LYS A 7 -10.06 19.64 -9.90
CA LYS A 7 -9.92 21.09 -9.72
C LYS A 7 -11.27 21.80 -9.81
N GLY A 8 -11.62 22.53 -8.75
CA GLY A 8 -12.88 23.26 -8.65
C GLY A 8 -14.09 22.42 -8.24
N LEU A 9 -13.96 21.09 -8.18
CA LEU A 9 -15.04 20.19 -7.77
C LEU A 9 -15.14 20.04 -6.25
N ILE A 10 -13.99 20.10 -5.55
CA ILE A 10 -13.92 19.90 -4.10
C ILE A 10 -13.57 21.25 -3.45
N ARG A 11 -14.40 21.71 -2.51
CA ARG A 11 -14.16 22.98 -1.79
C ARG A 11 -13.62 22.83 -0.38
N LYS A 12 -13.85 21.68 0.26
CA LYS A 12 -13.34 21.28 1.57
C LYS A 12 -13.18 19.76 1.58
N ALA A 13 -12.24 19.25 2.36
CA ALA A 13 -12.03 17.81 2.50
C ALA A 13 -11.92 17.41 3.98
N ILE A 14 -12.38 16.20 4.29
CA ILE A 14 -12.11 15.52 5.56
C ILE A 14 -11.38 14.22 5.21
N ALA A 15 -10.22 13.98 5.82
CA ALA A 15 -9.44 12.75 5.66
C ALA A 15 -9.24 12.11 7.03
N LEU A 16 -9.72 10.89 7.24
CA LEU A 16 -9.68 10.21 8.54
C LEU A 16 -8.83 8.96 8.42
N SER A 17 -7.81 8.83 9.27
CA SER A 17 -6.91 7.67 9.35
C SER A 17 -6.21 7.31 8.03
N GLY A 18 -6.00 8.29 7.15
CA GLY A 18 -5.38 8.05 5.85
C GLY A 18 -5.03 9.32 5.10
N THR A 19 -3.92 9.27 4.35
CA THR A 19 -3.47 10.36 3.47
C THR A 19 -2.87 9.77 2.19
N ALA A 20 -2.68 10.61 1.17
CA ALA A 20 -2.03 10.19 -0.08
C ALA A 20 -0.54 9.82 0.08
N GLY A 21 0.07 10.15 1.23
CA GLY A 21 1.43 9.74 1.59
C GLY A 21 1.50 8.43 2.36
N ALA A 22 0.36 7.80 2.66
CA ALA A 22 0.35 6.55 3.38
C ALA A 22 1.02 5.45 2.54
N PRO A 23 1.89 4.60 3.15
CA PRO A 23 2.65 3.59 2.42
C PRO A 23 1.77 2.53 1.73
N TRP A 24 0.53 2.37 2.18
CA TRP A 24 -0.48 1.48 1.62
C TRP A 24 -1.36 2.12 0.55
N GLY A 25 -1.33 3.46 0.42
CA GLY A 25 -2.19 4.22 -0.48
C GLY A 25 -1.64 4.40 -1.89
N PHE A 26 -0.46 3.86 -2.18
CA PHE A 26 0.22 4.00 -3.46
C PHE A 26 1.06 2.77 -3.80
N THR A 27 0.95 2.31 -5.05
CA THR A 27 1.80 1.25 -5.62
C THR A 27 2.68 1.86 -6.73
N PRO A 28 4.00 1.67 -6.69
CA PRO A 28 4.86 2.06 -7.80
C PRO A 28 4.50 1.33 -9.11
N PRO A 29 4.55 1.98 -10.28
CA PRO A 29 4.13 1.37 -11.55
C PRO A 29 4.82 0.04 -11.85
N GLU A 30 6.11 -0.09 -11.56
CA GLU A 30 6.89 -1.31 -11.76
C GLU A 30 6.41 -2.47 -10.89
N VAL A 31 5.95 -2.19 -9.68
CA VAL A 31 5.35 -3.18 -8.78
C VAL A 31 3.96 -3.57 -9.27
N GLY A 32 3.17 -2.59 -9.74
CA GLY A 32 1.88 -2.85 -10.37
C GLY A 32 2.02 -3.77 -11.59
N HIS A 33 2.96 -3.48 -12.48
CA HIS A 33 3.25 -4.31 -13.65
C HIS A 33 3.67 -5.73 -13.27
N ALA A 34 4.53 -5.89 -12.26
CA ALA A 34 4.93 -7.21 -11.78
C ALA A 34 3.73 -8.01 -11.24
N LYS A 35 2.87 -7.38 -10.43
CA LYS A 35 1.63 -7.99 -9.93
C LYS A 35 0.68 -8.39 -11.07
N SER A 36 0.53 -7.55 -12.09
CA SER A 36 -0.30 -7.88 -13.26
C SER A 36 0.22 -9.10 -14.03
N LYS A 37 1.54 -9.27 -14.14
CA LYS A 37 2.14 -10.47 -14.75
C LYS A 37 1.89 -11.72 -13.93
N GLN A 38 1.97 -11.64 -12.59
CA GLN A 38 1.66 -12.78 -11.71
C GLN A 38 0.20 -13.25 -11.89
N ILE A 39 -0.74 -12.31 -12.01
CA ILE A 39 -2.14 -12.64 -12.30
C ILE A 39 -2.26 -13.31 -13.67
N ALA A 40 -1.59 -12.75 -14.68
CA ALA A 40 -1.62 -13.31 -16.03
C ALA A 40 -1.07 -14.74 -16.06
N GLU A 41 0.05 -15.02 -15.39
CA GLU A 41 0.63 -16.36 -15.27
C GLU A 41 -0.34 -17.34 -14.58
N PHE A 42 -1.01 -16.92 -13.51
CA PHE A 42 -1.99 -17.74 -12.80
C PHE A 42 -3.15 -18.17 -13.70
N PHE A 43 -3.65 -17.26 -14.54
CA PHE A 43 -4.74 -17.53 -15.49
C PHE A 43 -4.26 -17.97 -16.88
N GLN A 44 -2.95 -18.21 -17.05
CA GLN A 44 -2.34 -18.59 -18.33
C GLN A 44 -2.61 -17.58 -19.46
N CYS A 45 -2.71 -16.30 -19.12
CA CYS A 45 -2.87 -15.22 -20.07
C CYS A 45 -1.53 -14.78 -20.67
N PRO A 46 -1.52 -14.35 -21.95
CA PRO A 46 -0.33 -13.81 -22.60
C PRO A 46 0.13 -12.51 -21.92
N THR A 47 1.45 -12.29 -21.90
CA THR A 47 2.08 -11.12 -21.26
C THR A 47 2.87 -10.26 -22.25
N ASP A 48 2.77 -10.55 -23.55
CA ASP A 48 3.54 -9.91 -24.62
C ASP A 48 3.22 -8.42 -24.78
N THR A 49 1.92 -8.08 -24.72
CA THR A 49 1.45 -6.69 -24.75
C THR A 49 0.36 -6.46 -23.71
N ALA A 50 0.19 -5.20 -23.31
CA ALA A 50 -0.85 -4.82 -22.36
C ALA A 50 -2.26 -5.12 -22.91
N GLU A 51 -2.47 -4.99 -24.22
CA GLU A 51 -3.74 -5.26 -24.88
C GLU A 51 -4.09 -6.75 -24.86
N LEU A 52 -3.13 -7.63 -25.17
CA LEU A 52 -3.34 -9.08 -25.12
C LEU A 52 -3.61 -9.57 -23.70
N LEU A 53 -2.82 -9.10 -22.75
CA LEU A 53 -3.01 -9.38 -21.33
C LEU A 53 -4.40 -8.93 -20.87
N THR A 54 -4.77 -7.69 -21.18
CA THR A 54 -6.05 -7.10 -20.76
C THR A 54 -7.22 -7.87 -21.36
N LYS A 55 -7.18 -8.18 -22.66
CA LYS A 55 -8.25 -8.92 -23.33
C LYS A 55 -8.44 -10.31 -22.72
N CYS A 56 -7.35 -11.03 -22.46
CA CYS A 56 -7.43 -12.34 -21.81
C CYS A 56 -8.02 -12.25 -20.40
N LEU A 57 -7.54 -11.31 -19.57
CA LEU A 57 -8.05 -11.14 -18.21
C LEU A 57 -9.53 -10.69 -18.18
N GLN A 58 -10.01 -10.00 -19.21
CA GLN A 58 -11.42 -9.65 -19.36
C GLN A 58 -12.32 -10.86 -19.67
N GLU A 59 -11.76 -11.95 -20.19
CA GLU A 59 -12.48 -13.21 -20.44
C GLU A 59 -12.50 -14.12 -19.21
N VAL A 60 -11.63 -13.87 -18.21
CA VAL A 60 -11.62 -14.62 -16.95
C VAL A 60 -12.89 -14.29 -16.14
N PRO A 61 -13.63 -15.30 -15.65
CA PRO A 61 -14.78 -15.05 -14.78
C PRO A 61 -14.38 -14.24 -13.54
N VAL A 62 -15.17 -13.21 -13.22
CA VAL A 62 -14.91 -12.34 -12.06
C VAL A 62 -14.84 -13.14 -10.75
N SER A 63 -15.62 -14.23 -10.62
CA SER A 63 -15.55 -15.13 -9.48
C SER A 63 -14.15 -15.71 -9.26
N ASP A 64 -13.44 -15.98 -10.35
CA ASP A 64 -12.15 -16.65 -10.34
C ASP A 64 -11.04 -15.63 -10.10
N LEU A 65 -11.16 -14.44 -10.69
CA LEU A 65 -10.33 -13.28 -10.32
C LEU A 65 -10.42 -12.98 -8.82
N LEU A 66 -11.63 -13.03 -8.26
CA LEU A 66 -11.86 -12.78 -6.83
C LEU A 66 -11.43 -13.96 -5.94
N SER A 67 -11.50 -15.21 -6.41
CA SER A 67 -11.07 -16.37 -5.62
C SER A 67 -9.56 -16.37 -5.40
N MET A 68 -8.78 -15.93 -6.40
CA MET A 68 -7.34 -15.68 -6.26
C MET A 68 -7.05 -14.69 -5.11
N LEU A 69 -7.90 -13.67 -4.90
CA LEU A 69 -7.79 -12.73 -3.79
C LEU A 69 -8.23 -13.32 -2.43
N LYS A 70 -9.02 -14.40 -2.44
CA LYS A 70 -9.54 -15.07 -1.23
C LYS A 70 -8.58 -16.13 -0.69
N ASP A 71 -8.01 -16.95 -1.56
CA ASP A 71 -7.14 -18.07 -1.16
C ASP A 71 -5.78 -17.59 -0.66
N ASP A 72 -5.34 -16.42 -1.10
CA ASP A 72 -4.27 -15.74 -0.41
C ASP A 72 -4.87 -15.06 0.83
N MET A 73 -4.93 -15.79 1.96
CA MET A 73 -5.26 -15.21 3.27
C MET A 73 -4.29 -14.07 3.66
N LYS A 74 -3.20 -13.86 2.88
CA LYS A 74 -2.36 -12.65 2.93
C LYS A 74 -2.97 -11.43 2.20
N PHE A 75 -3.94 -11.60 1.30
CA PHE A 75 -4.58 -10.53 0.51
C PHE A 75 -5.74 -9.83 1.23
N MET A 76 -6.58 -10.56 1.96
CA MET A 76 -7.81 -10.02 2.57
C MET A 76 -7.64 -9.51 4.00
N LEU A 77 -6.63 -10.01 4.70
CA LEU A 77 -6.33 -9.66 6.08
C LEU A 77 -4.99 -8.93 6.05
N GLY A 78 -5.01 -7.61 6.17
CA GLY A 78 -3.84 -6.72 6.34
C GLY A 78 -3.05 -6.99 7.63
N LEU A 79 -2.71 -8.25 7.85
CA LEU A 79 -2.07 -8.82 9.02
C LEU A 79 -0.55 -8.82 8.92
N PHE A 80 -0.05 -8.61 7.71
CA PHE A 80 1.24 -8.03 7.46
C PHE A 80 1.04 -7.01 6.34
N PRO A 81 1.44 -5.75 6.51
CA PRO A 81 1.67 -4.90 5.37
C PRO A 81 2.67 -5.64 4.49
N HIS A 82 2.19 -6.13 3.36
CA HIS A 82 3.09 -6.42 2.26
C HIS A 82 3.94 -5.17 2.08
N ARG A 83 5.21 -5.38 1.72
CA ARG A 83 6.19 -4.34 1.38
C ARG A 83 5.66 -3.25 0.40
N TYR A 84 4.46 -3.42 -0.16
CA TYR A 84 3.79 -2.54 -1.11
C TYR A 84 2.29 -2.27 -0.83
N GLY A 85 1.79 -2.49 0.39
CA GLY A 85 0.40 -2.14 0.73
C GLY A 85 -0.67 -3.10 0.20
N TYR A 86 -1.86 -2.56 -0.13
CA TYR A 86 -2.92 -3.34 -0.77
C TYR A 86 -2.45 -3.91 -2.11
N PHE A 87 -3.00 -5.06 -2.51
CA PHE A 87 -2.58 -5.69 -3.76
C PHE A 87 -2.86 -4.78 -4.97
N PHE A 88 -4.07 -4.23 -5.03
CA PHE A 88 -4.42 -3.14 -5.93
C PHE A 88 -4.49 -1.83 -5.14
N ALA A 89 -3.69 -0.84 -5.54
CA ALA A 89 -3.70 0.50 -4.98
C ALA A 89 -3.51 1.52 -6.12
N PRO A 90 -3.81 2.81 -5.89
CA PRO A 90 -3.49 3.87 -6.84
C PRO A 90 -2.01 3.82 -7.30
N THR A 91 -1.76 4.10 -8.57
CA THR A 91 -0.42 4.18 -9.18
C THR A 91 -0.31 5.45 -10.03
N VAL A 92 0.91 5.80 -10.45
CA VAL A 92 1.11 6.78 -11.51
C VAL A 92 0.70 6.15 -12.85
N GLU A 93 -0.11 6.90 -13.61
CA GLU A 93 -0.59 6.58 -14.95
C GLU A 93 0.26 7.28 -16.01
N THR A 94 0.34 6.69 -17.20
CA THR A 94 0.85 7.40 -18.39
C THR A 94 -0.04 8.61 -18.67
N ASP A 95 0.53 9.71 -19.15
CA ASP A 95 -0.26 10.89 -19.48
C ASP A 95 -1.19 10.63 -20.67
N HIS A 96 -2.49 10.68 -20.42
CA HIS A 96 -3.55 10.56 -21.43
C HIS A 96 -4.79 11.37 -20.98
N PRO A 97 -5.76 11.65 -21.87
CA PRO A 97 -6.88 12.54 -21.57
C PRO A 97 -7.70 12.15 -20.35
N ASP A 98 -7.75 10.88 -19.98
CA ASP A 98 -8.53 10.36 -18.85
C ASP A 98 -7.68 10.05 -17.61
N ALA A 99 -6.36 10.28 -17.67
CA ALA A 99 -5.46 9.95 -16.58
C ALA A 99 -5.84 10.70 -15.30
N PHE A 100 -5.98 9.99 -14.18
CA PHE A 100 -6.35 10.60 -12.92
C PHE A 100 -5.11 11.10 -12.17
N LEU A 101 -4.06 10.29 -12.09
CA LEU A 101 -2.82 10.60 -11.39
C LEU A 101 -1.59 10.34 -12.27
N THR A 102 -0.98 11.39 -12.81
CA THR A 102 0.19 11.29 -13.69
C THR A 102 1.54 11.51 -12.99
N GLU A 103 1.51 11.81 -11.69
CA GLU A 103 2.70 12.05 -10.87
C GLU A 103 2.52 11.52 -9.45
N HIS A 104 3.62 11.21 -8.77
CA HIS A 104 3.57 10.72 -7.40
C HIS A 104 2.87 11.75 -6.48
N PRO A 105 1.91 11.36 -5.62
CA PRO A 105 1.14 12.30 -4.81
C PRO A 105 2.00 13.22 -3.93
N LEU A 106 3.07 12.68 -3.34
CA LEU A 106 4.02 13.48 -2.54
C LEU A 106 4.75 14.54 -3.37
N GLN A 107 5.11 14.25 -4.62
CA GLN A 107 5.77 15.23 -5.50
C GLN A 107 4.83 16.41 -5.81
N VAL A 108 3.54 16.13 -6.06
CA VAL A 108 2.52 17.17 -6.29
C VAL A 108 2.35 18.06 -5.05
N LEU A 109 2.40 17.46 -3.85
CA LEU A 109 2.31 18.16 -2.58
C LEU A 109 3.55 19.03 -2.30
N GLU A 110 4.74 18.46 -2.44
CA GLU A 110 6.03 19.14 -2.21
C GLU A 110 6.22 20.33 -3.15
N GLN A 111 5.77 20.21 -4.40
CA GLN A 111 5.84 21.29 -5.38
C GLN A 111 4.72 22.33 -5.22
N GLY A 112 3.85 22.18 -4.22
CA GLY A 112 2.75 23.11 -3.95
C GLY A 112 1.68 23.17 -5.03
N ARG A 113 1.60 22.15 -5.89
CA ARG A 113 0.65 22.07 -7.02
C ARG A 113 -0.69 21.46 -6.64
N ALA A 114 -0.78 20.82 -5.47
CA ALA A 114 -2.06 20.38 -4.93
C ALA A 114 -3.01 21.58 -4.71
N GLN A 115 -4.31 21.33 -4.86
CA GLN A 115 -5.33 22.33 -4.63
C GLN A 115 -5.33 22.81 -3.17
N LYS A 116 -5.31 24.12 -2.99
CA LYS A 116 -5.33 24.76 -1.68
C LYS A 116 -6.77 24.93 -1.21
N ILE A 117 -7.28 23.91 -0.51
CA ILE A 117 -8.60 23.92 0.11
C ILE A 117 -8.48 23.57 1.61
N PRO A 118 -9.43 23.99 2.45
CA PRO A 118 -9.47 23.56 3.85
C PRO A 118 -9.54 22.03 3.96
N LEU A 119 -8.65 21.46 4.78
CA LEU A 119 -8.59 20.04 5.11
C LEU A 119 -8.74 19.87 6.62
N LEU A 120 -9.71 19.06 7.04
CA LEU A 120 -9.78 18.51 8.39
C LEU A 120 -9.22 17.09 8.33
N THR A 121 -8.24 16.76 9.18
CA THR A 121 -7.64 15.43 9.21
C THR A 121 -7.41 14.96 10.63
N GLY A 122 -7.36 13.64 10.83
CA GLY A 122 -7.13 13.04 12.15
C GLY A 122 -6.86 11.54 12.08
N VAL A 123 -6.36 11.00 13.18
CA VAL A 123 -6.12 9.57 13.44
C VAL A 123 -6.71 9.23 14.81
N THR A 124 -6.97 7.95 15.09
CA THR A 124 -7.28 7.53 16.46
C THR A 124 -6.00 7.34 17.27
N ALA A 125 -6.13 7.19 18.60
CA ALA A 125 -4.98 6.91 19.46
C ALA A 125 -4.30 5.57 19.12
N ASP A 126 -5.06 4.62 18.55
CA ASP A 126 -4.65 3.22 18.38
C ASP A 126 -4.89 2.70 16.94
N ASP A 127 -4.78 3.54 15.91
CA ASP A 127 -4.97 3.16 14.49
C ASP A 127 -4.14 1.92 14.09
N GLY A 128 -2.95 1.77 14.70
CA GLY A 128 -2.04 0.65 14.48
C GLY A 128 -2.56 -0.73 14.95
N LEU A 129 -3.60 -0.78 15.79
CA LEU A 129 -4.19 -2.04 16.26
C LEU A 129 -4.73 -2.89 15.10
N VAL A 130 -5.14 -2.27 14.00
CA VAL A 130 -5.56 -2.98 12.79
C VAL A 130 -4.45 -3.92 12.29
N SER A 131 -3.19 -3.47 12.33
CA SER A 131 -2.04 -4.28 11.93
C SER A 131 -1.62 -5.28 13.01
N ALA A 132 -1.85 -4.97 14.29
CA ALA A 132 -1.50 -5.86 15.41
C ALA A 132 -2.50 -7.02 15.62
N PHE A 133 -3.67 -6.97 14.97
CA PHE A 133 -4.73 -7.97 15.13
C PHE A 133 -4.26 -9.42 14.85
N SER A 134 -3.26 -9.62 13.97
CA SER A 134 -2.71 -10.94 13.65
C SER A 134 -1.98 -11.57 14.80
N PHE A 135 -1.25 -10.75 15.56
CA PHE A 135 -0.51 -11.17 16.73
C PHE A 135 -1.46 -11.57 17.85
N TYR A 136 -2.58 -10.85 18.00
CA TYR A 136 -3.63 -11.20 18.94
C TYR A 136 -4.30 -12.54 18.58
N LYS A 137 -4.60 -12.78 17.29
CA LYS A 137 -5.27 -14.00 16.84
C LYS A 137 -4.39 -15.25 16.91
N ASN A 138 -3.08 -15.12 16.68
CA ASN A 138 -2.14 -16.24 16.76
C ASN A 138 -0.81 -15.80 17.41
N PRO A 139 -0.55 -16.18 18.67
CA PRO A 139 0.68 -15.83 19.38
C PRO A 139 1.98 -16.28 18.67
N GLN A 140 1.92 -17.32 17.83
CA GLN A 140 3.10 -17.75 17.05
C GLN A 140 3.54 -16.68 16.03
N ASN A 141 2.62 -15.85 15.54
CA ASN A 141 2.96 -14.74 14.66
C ASN A 141 3.82 -13.70 15.38
N MET A 142 3.57 -13.47 16.67
CA MET A 142 4.37 -12.53 17.47
C MET A 142 5.79 -13.05 17.63
N LYS A 143 5.94 -14.33 17.99
CA LYS A 143 7.27 -14.96 18.10
C LYS A 143 8.04 -14.89 16.77
N ALA A 144 7.39 -15.24 15.66
CA ALA A 144 8.01 -15.16 14.34
C ALA A 144 8.37 -13.72 13.91
N PHE A 145 7.63 -12.73 14.41
CA PHE A 145 7.91 -11.31 14.21
C PHE A 145 9.16 -10.89 14.99
N GLU A 146 9.24 -11.27 16.26
CA GLU A 146 10.39 -10.98 17.14
C GLU A 146 11.68 -11.64 16.64
N ASP A 147 11.60 -12.92 16.24
CA ASP A 147 12.73 -13.69 15.70
C ASP A 147 13.31 -13.05 14.42
N ASN A 148 12.50 -12.30 13.67
CA ASN A 148 12.91 -11.62 12.42
C ASN A 148 12.59 -10.11 12.44
N TRP A 149 12.78 -9.48 13.61
CA TRP A 149 12.35 -8.10 13.88
C TRP A 149 12.71 -7.12 12.75
N GLU A 150 13.98 -7.09 12.32
CA GLU A 150 14.46 -6.11 11.35
C GLU A 150 13.74 -6.21 9.99
N GLU A 151 13.58 -7.42 9.48
CA GLU A 151 12.89 -7.66 8.20
C GLU A 151 11.41 -7.30 8.33
N ARG A 152 10.78 -7.76 9.41
CA ARG A 152 9.34 -7.62 9.61
C ARG A 152 8.93 -6.19 9.89
N ILE A 153 9.67 -5.45 10.71
CA ILE A 153 9.40 -4.03 10.97
C ILE A 153 9.69 -3.18 9.72
N SER A 154 10.67 -3.60 8.90
CA SER A 154 10.95 -2.93 7.63
C SER A 154 9.78 -3.06 6.66
N ASP A 155 9.17 -4.24 6.58
CA ASP A 155 7.95 -4.43 5.79
C ASP A 155 6.79 -3.62 6.39
N VAL A 156 6.66 -3.61 7.73
CA VAL A 156 5.63 -2.85 8.45
C VAL A 156 5.66 -1.36 8.18
N CYS A 157 6.83 -0.77 8.30
CA CYS A 157 7.00 0.65 8.08
C CYS A 157 7.30 0.99 6.61
N ASN A 158 7.27 0.01 5.69
CA ASN A 158 7.70 0.16 4.29
C ASN A 158 9.05 0.90 4.18
N LEU A 159 10.03 0.47 4.99
CA LEU A 159 11.36 1.09 5.04
C LEU A 159 12.12 0.80 3.75
N ARG A 160 12.19 1.81 2.87
CA ARG A 160 12.94 1.77 1.61
C ARG A 160 14.37 2.32 1.72
N MET A 161 14.83 2.61 2.92
CA MET A 161 16.11 3.30 3.15
C MET A 161 17.30 2.33 3.15
N ARG A 162 18.51 2.88 2.93
CA ARG A 162 19.77 2.10 2.98
C ARG A 162 20.13 1.63 4.39
N ASN A 163 19.70 2.34 5.44
CA ASN A 163 20.04 2.05 6.83
C ASN A 163 18.92 1.30 7.57
N LYS A 164 18.34 0.26 6.96
CA LYS A 164 17.18 -0.46 7.52
C LYS A 164 17.44 -0.97 8.94
N SER A 165 18.59 -1.59 9.18
CA SER A 165 18.97 -2.15 10.48
C SER A 165 19.01 -1.09 11.58
N GLN A 166 19.62 0.06 11.27
CA GLN A 166 19.71 1.18 12.22
C GLN A 166 18.32 1.71 12.58
N VAL A 167 17.44 1.88 11.59
CA VAL A 167 16.08 2.39 11.81
C VAL A 167 15.24 1.36 12.58
N ALA A 168 15.33 0.08 12.20
CA ALA A 168 14.66 -0.99 12.91
C ALA A 168 15.08 -1.06 14.38
N GLN A 169 16.37 -0.86 14.68
CA GLN A 169 16.87 -0.78 16.05
C GLN A 169 16.29 0.43 16.79
N LEU A 170 16.31 1.62 16.19
CA LEU A 170 15.72 2.83 16.79
C LEU A 170 14.23 2.66 17.08
N ILE A 171 13.46 2.03 16.19
CA ILE A 171 12.05 1.71 16.42
C ILE A 171 11.92 0.76 17.62
N LYS A 172 12.77 -0.28 17.70
CA LYS A 172 12.75 -1.23 18.82
C LYS A 172 13.02 -0.56 20.15
N GLU A 173 14.06 0.27 20.21
CA GLU A 173 14.44 1.00 21.43
C GLU A 173 13.37 2.00 21.88
N PHE A 174 12.68 2.64 20.94
CA PHE A 174 11.63 3.60 21.24
C PHE A 174 10.35 2.94 21.77
N TYR A 175 9.86 1.89 21.10
CA TYR A 175 8.58 1.25 21.44
C TYR A 175 8.70 0.10 22.44
N PHE A 176 9.87 -0.55 22.50
CA PHE A 176 10.16 -1.69 23.36
C PHE A 176 11.51 -1.50 24.06
N PRO A 177 11.68 -0.41 24.85
CA PRO A 177 12.91 -0.20 25.60
C PRO A 177 13.16 -1.38 26.55
N PRO A 178 14.41 -1.76 26.80
CA PRO A 178 14.71 -2.76 27.82
C PRO A 178 14.14 -2.30 29.17
N ASP A 179 13.57 -3.24 29.92
CA ASP A 179 13.08 -2.98 31.27
C ASP A 179 14.21 -2.33 32.09
N LYS A 180 13.90 -1.17 32.68
CA LYS A 180 14.81 -0.56 33.65
C LYS A 180 14.70 -1.37 34.94
N SER A 181 15.54 -2.40 35.07
CA SER A 181 15.78 -3.11 36.34
C SER A 181 16.47 -2.20 37.36
#